data_AF-A0A259PLS6-F1
#
_entry.id   AF-A0A259PLS6-F1
#
_cell.length_a   1.000
_cell.length_b   1.000
_cell.length_c   1.000
_cell.angle_alpha   90.00
_cell.angle_beta   90.00
_cell.angle_gamma   90.00
#
_symmetry.space_group_name_H-M   'P 1'
#
loop_
_entity.id
_entity.type
_entity.pdbx_description
1 polymer ?
#
loop_
_entity_poly.entity_id
_entity_poly.type
_entity_poly.pdbx_seq_one_letter_code
_entity_poly.pdbx_strand_id
1 'polypeptide(L)'
;MAQALAADDLALFEALRAWRSGVAREHGVPAYVVFPDSTLQAIALARPGDLDALRSISGVGDKKRDSYGAALLDIMARHAGA
;
A
#
# COMPACT_ATOMS: atom_id res chain seq x y z
N MET A 1 -8.54 19.13 -12.07
CA MET A 1 -7.28 19.71 -11.55
C MET A 1 -6.56 18.58 -10.84
N ALA A 2 -5.34 18.25 -11.27
CA ALA A 2 -4.59 17.12 -10.74
C ALA A 2 -4.35 17.32 -9.25
N GLN A 3 -4.83 16.38 -8.44
CA GLN A 3 -4.59 16.38 -7.00
C GLN A 3 -3.09 16.24 -6.81
N ALA A 4 -2.44 17.32 -6.39
CA ALA A 4 -1.12 17.22 -5.78
C ALA A 4 -1.32 16.33 -4.56
N LEU A 5 -0.70 15.14 -4.56
CA LEU A 5 -0.64 14.32 -3.35
C LEU A 5 -0.23 15.25 -2.21
N ALA A 6 -1.02 15.28 -1.13
CA ALA A 6 -0.60 15.99 0.07
C ALA A 6 0.76 15.43 0.50
N ALA A 7 1.58 16.21 1.20
CA ALA A 7 2.90 15.74 1.66
C ALA A 7 2.79 14.37 2.38
N ASP A 8 1.68 14.16 3.09
CA ASP A 8 1.34 12.91 3.78
C ASP A 8 1.02 11.75 2.83
N ASP A 9 0.34 12.01 1.71
CA ASP A 9 0.08 10.96 0.70
C ASP A 9 1.38 10.51 0.04
N LEU A 10 2.28 11.47 -0.22
CA LEU A 10 3.58 11.16 -0.82
C LEU A 10 4.44 10.35 0.16
N ALA A 11 4.47 10.75 1.43
CA ALA A 11 5.18 10.02 2.49
C ALA A 11 4.63 8.59 2.64
N LEU A 12 3.31 8.41 2.63
CA LEU A 12 2.69 7.09 2.67
C LEU A 12 3.04 6.25 1.43
N PHE A 13 2.99 6.85 0.24
CA PHE A 13 3.35 6.17 -1.01
C PHE A 13 4.81 5.69 -1.00
N GLU A 14 5.73 6.52 -0.52
CA GLU A 14 7.14 6.15 -0.37
C GLU A 14 7.33 5.00 0.65
N ALA A 15 6.63 5.05 1.79
CA ALA A 15 6.67 3.99 2.79
C ALA A 15 6.13 2.65 2.23
N LEU A 16 5.03 2.69 1.49
CA LEU A 16 4.47 1.52 0.80
C LEU A 16 5.43 0.96 -0.24
N ARG A 17 6.13 1.83 -0.98
CA ARG A 17 7.14 1.42 -1.98
C ARG A 17 8.34 0.76 -1.32
N ALA A 18 8.81 1.29 -0.19
CA ALA A 18 9.89 0.73 0.60
C ALA A 18 9.50 -0.65 1.15
N TRP A 19 8.34 -0.76 1.78
CA TRP A 19 7.80 -2.02 2.28
C TRP A 19 7.68 -3.07 1.18
N ARG A 20 7.08 -2.71 0.03
CA ARG A 20 6.95 -3.61 -1.12
C ARG A 20 8.30 -4.12 -1.59
N SER A 21 9.31 -3.27 -1.60
CA SER A 21 10.67 -3.65 -2.00
C SER A 21 11.29 -4.66 -1.03
N GLY A 22 11.02 -4.50 0.27
CA GLY A 22 11.37 -5.49 1.30
C GLY A 22 10.71 -6.84 1.04
N VAL A 23 9.38 -6.86 0.86
CA VAL A 23 8.62 -8.08 0.56
C VAL A 23 9.13 -8.75 -0.72
N ALA A 24 9.36 -7.98 -1.79
CA ALA A 24 9.90 -8.52 -3.03
C ALA A 24 11.26 -9.18 -2.82
N ARG A 25 12.13 -8.56 -2.03
CA ARG A 25 13.44 -9.11 -1.67
C ARG A 25 13.32 -10.39 -0.85
N GLU A 26 12.42 -10.44 0.12
CA GLU A 26 12.18 -11.66 0.93
C GLU A 26 11.67 -12.82 0.08
N HIS A 27 10.78 -12.55 -0.87
CA HIS A 27 10.24 -13.55 -1.78
C HIS A 27 11.15 -13.84 -3.00
N GLY A 28 12.23 -13.08 -3.20
CA GLY A 28 13.09 -13.18 -4.37
C GLY A 28 12.39 -12.84 -5.69
N VAL A 29 11.33 -12.02 -5.65
CA VAL A 29 10.54 -11.61 -6.83
C VAL A 29 10.67 -10.12 -7.08
N PRO A 30 10.43 -9.65 -8.32
CA PRO A 30 10.36 -8.22 -8.59
C PRO A 30 9.22 -7.52 -7.83
N ALA A 31 9.43 -6.27 -7.42
CA ALA A 31 8.45 -5.50 -6.63
C ALA A 31 7.06 -5.41 -7.29
N TYR A 32 7.01 -5.26 -8.62
CA TYR A 32 5.75 -5.20 -9.38
C TYR A 32 4.91 -6.49 -9.28
N VAL A 33 5.52 -7.64 -8.95
CA VAL A 33 4.82 -8.92 -8.75
C VAL A 33 4.08 -8.94 -7.40
N VAL A 34 4.69 -8.35 -6.37
CA VAL A 34 4.08 -8.19 -5.05
C VAL A 34 2.84 -7.30 -5.16
N PHE A 35 3.03 -6.07 -5.63
CA PHE A 35 1.96 -5.15 -5.97
C PHE A 35 2.36 -4.25 -7.15
N PRO A 36 1.49 -4.07 -8.14
CA PRO A 36 1.73 -3.09 -9.19
C PRO A 36 1.68 -1.67 -8.60
N ASP A 37 2.36 -0.72 -9.24
CA ASP A 37 2.38 0.68 -8.79
C ASP A 37 0.97 1.29 -8.74
N SER A 38 0.06 0.85 -9.62
CA SER A 38 -1.34 1.27 -9.62
C SER A 38 -2.07 0.91 -8.32
N THR A 39 -1.84 -0.28 -7.78
CA THR A 39 -2.43 -0.70 -6.50
C THR A 39 -1.82 0.08 -5.34
N LEU A 40 -0.51 0.33 -5.33
CA LEU A 40 0.12 1.15 -4.28
C LEU A 40 -0.40 2.59 -4.28
N GLN A 41 -0.54 3.21 -5.46
CA GLN A 41 -1.15 4.54 -5.58
C GLN A 41 -2.60 4.53 -5.09
N ALA A 42 -3.39 3.52 -5.48
CA ALA A 42 -4.76 3.40 -5.03
C ALA A 42 -4.87 3.27 -3.51
N ILE A 43 -3.98 2.51 -2.86
CA ILE A 43 -3.91 2.40 -1.39
C ILE A 43 -3.53 3.75 -0.78
N ALA A 44 -2.50 4.42 -1.30
CA ALA A 44 -2.06 5.72 -0.78
C ALA A 44 -3.16 6.79 -0.89
N LEU A 45 -3.93 6.80 -2.00
CA LEU A 45 -5.03 7.72 -2.23
C LEU A 45 -6.28 7.37 -1.42
N ALA A 46 -6.62 6.09 -1.31
CA ALA A 46 -7.82 5.64 -0.61
C ALA A 46 -7.66 5.57 0.92
N ARG A 47 -6.41 5.46 1.41
CA ARG A 47 -6.04 5.32 2.82
C ARG A 47 -6.97 4.35 3.60
N PRO A 48 -7.10 3.09 3.16
CA PRO A 48 -7.99 2.14 3.81
C PRO A 48 -7.61 1.93 5.28
N GLY A 49 -8.57 2.18 6.18
CA GLY A 49 -8.37 2.02 7.63
C GLY A 49 -8.55 0.59 8.14
N ASP A 50 -9.00 -0.32 7.29
CA ASP A 50 -9.24 -1.72 7.64
C ASP A 50 -9.02 -2.67 6.45
N LEU A 51 -9.05 -3.98 6.72
CA LEU A 51 -8.87 -5.02 5.72
C LEU A 51 -10.00 -5.04 4.68
N ASP A 52 -11.21 -4.61 5.04
CA ASP A 52 -12.37 -4.63 4.15
C ASP A 52 -12.27 -3.51 3.11
N ALA A 53 -11.81 -2.33 3.52
CA ALA A 53 -11.47 -1.22 2.66
C ALA A 53 -10.34 -1.58 1.68
N LEU A 54 -9.33 -2.36 2.12
CA LEU A 54 -8.31 -2.91 1.22
C LEU A 54 -8.90 -3.84 0.14
N ARG A 55 -10.00 -4.54 0.43
CA ARG A 55 -10.71 -5.40 -0.54
C ARG A 55 -11.35 -4.59 -1.67
N SER A 56 -11.68 -3.33 -1.42
CA SER A 56 -12.23 -2.42 -2.43
C SER A 56 -11.16 -1.92 -3.41
N ILE A 57 -9.87 -2.16 -3.14
CA ILE A 57 -8.78 -1.76 -4.01
C ILE A 57 -8.58 -2.77 -5.14
N SER A 58 -8.69 -2.30 -6.37
CA SER A 58 -8.42 -3.11 -7.57
C SER A 58 -6.96 -3.59 -7.59
N GLY A 59 -6.77 -4.92 -7.64
CA GLY A 59 -5.46 -5.58 -7.62
C GLY A 59 -5.05 -6.16 -6.27
N VAL A 60 -5.81 -5.91 -5.20
CA VAL A 60 -5.64 -6.59 -3.90
C VAL A 60 -6.56 -7.82 -3.85
N GLY A 61 -6.02 -8.99 -4.21
CA GLY A 61 -6.75 -10.25 -4.05
C GLY A 61 -6.78 -10.72 -2.60
N ASP A 62 -7.75 -11.57 -2.24
CA ASP A 62 -7.98 -12.07 -0.87
C ASP A 62 -6.72 -12.64 -0.21
N LYS A 63 -5.93 -13.45 -0.94
CA LYS A 63 -4.66 -13.99 -0.45
C LYS A 63 -3.66 -12.89 -0.07
N LYS A 64 -3.53 -11.86 -0.91
CA LYS A 64 -2.59 -10.75 -0.67
C LYS A 64 -3.07 -9.90 0.50
N ARG A 65 -4.38 -9.68 0.61
CA ARG A 65 -5.00 -9.00 1.75
C ARG A 65 -4.73 -9.73 3.06
N ASP A 66 -4.93 -11.04 3.09
CA ASP A 66 -4.75 -11.80 4.33
C ASP A 66 -3.27 -11.90 4.73
N SER A 67 -2.36 -12.01 3.75
CA SER A 67 -0.91 -12.03 4.02
C SER A 67 -0.31 -10.67 4.35
N TYR A 68 -0.75 -9.60 3.69
CA TYR A 68 -0.09 -8.30 3.74
C TYR A 68 -0.94 -7.17 4.32
N GLY A 69 -2.25 -7.36 4.44
CA GLY A 69 -3.16 -6.32 4.88
C GLY A 69 -2.83 -5.79 6.27
N ALA A 70 -2.41 -6.65 7.19
CA ALA A 70 -1.94 -6.22 8.51
C ALA A 70 -0.71 -5.29 8.43
N ALA A 71 0.27 -5.62 7.58
CA ALA A 71 1.46 -4.80 7.38
C ALA A 71 1.13 -3.47 6.70
N LEU A 72 0.22 -3.48 5.71
CA LEU A 72 -0.25 -2.26 5.04
C LEU A 72 -0.98 -1.34 6.02
N LEU A 73 -1.87 -1.89 6.85
CA LEU A 73 -2.60 -1.14 7.87
C LEU A 73 -1.65 -0.54 8.91
N ASP A 74 -0.63 -1.27 9.33
CA ASP A 74 0.39 -0.80 10.25
C ASP A 74 1.22 0.37 9.65
N ILE A 75 1.56 0.31 8.36
CA ILE A 75 2.21 1.44 7.65
C ILE A 75 1.27 2.65 7.60
N MET A 76 0.00 2.46 7.23
CA MET A 76 -0.96 3.56 7.18
C MET A 76 -1.20 4.18 8.56
N ALA A 77 -1.30 3.35 9.62
CA ALA A 77 -1.45 3.82 10.99
C ALA A 77 -0.28 4.68 11.45
N ARG A 78 0.96 4.35 11.04
CA ARG A 78 2.15 5.17 11.32
C ARG A 78 2.14 6.53 10.60
N HIS A 79 1.44 6.63 9.47
CA HIS A 79 1.34 7.85 8.67
C HIS A 79 0.02 8.62 8.87
N ALA A 80 -0.95 8.08 9.62
CA ALA A 80 -2.25 8.69 9.86
C ALA A 80 -2.27 9.74 11.00
N GLY A 81 -1.13 9.99 11.65
CA GLY A 81 -1.02 10.83 12.84
C GLY A 81 -0.02 11.99 12.75
N ALA A 82 0.38 12.41 11.54
CA ALA A 82 1.19 13.61 11.33
C ALA A 82 0.32 14.85 11.09
#